data_AF-A0A926V3B6-F1
#
_entry.id   AF-A0A926V3B6-F1
#
_cell.length_a   1.000
_cell.length_b   1.000
_cell.length_c   1.000
_cell.angle_alpha   90.00
_cell.angle_beta   90.00
_cell.angle_gamma   90.00
#
_symmetry.space_group_name_H-M   'P 1'
#
loop_
_entity.id
_entity.type
_entity.pdbx_description
1 polymer ?
#
loop_
_entity_poly.entity_id
_entity_poly.type
_entity_poly.pdbx_seq_one_letter_code
_entity_poly.pdbx_strand_id
1 'polypeptide(L)'
;MSIKLISTSNQALTTFFGASTSRSEYQTSEQLAVIDARIADLPILLEAIRKGVATYVVGPEEDALLQITRLLSETGAKHLALVAHGEPGVVHLGGEAIALDQLKRRSALLQEWSLETISLYSCNVAQDERFISELEQLTGARVFGAIGKVGSAAQGGSWNIEEKPAKSFLDLGAIAAYQHTLAFSNVSISGAGPDNIFNATEAQSVTISGNLSLNTGNGKILKKMF
;
A
#
# COMPACT_ATOMS: atom_id res chain seq x y z
N MET A 1 24.10 -26.41 -45.63
CA MET A 1 22.81 -26.36 -46.36
C MET A 1 21.80 -27.16 -45.57
N SER A 2 20.73 -26.50 -45.12
CA SER A 2 19.49 -27.03 -44.52
C SER A 2 19.60 -27.73 -43.14
N ILE A 3 19.15 -27.19 -41.99
CA ILE A 3 17.86 -26.62 -41.50
C ILE A 3 16.91 -27.67 -40.89
N LYS A 4 16.52 -27.42 -39.60
CA LYS A 4 15.25 -27.74 -38.86
C LYS A 4 15.06 -29.17 -38.26
N LEU A 5 14.42 -29.44 -37.11
CA LEU A 5 13.65 -28.70 -36.06
C LEU A 5 13.64 -29.50 -34.72
N ILE A 6 13.72 -28.76 -33.60
CA ILE A 6 12.86 -28.72 -32.38
C ILE A 6 12.19 -30.02 -31.85
N SER A 7 12.36 -30.32 -30.55
CA SER A 7 11.28 -30.67 -29.58
C SER A 7 11.83 -30.69 -28.13
N THR A 8 11.59 -29.67 -27.31
CA THR A 8 10.55 -29.47 -26.25
C THR A 8 10.74 -30.23 -24.91
N SER A 9 10.69 -29.44 -23.82
CA SER A 9 10.15 -29.75 -22.47
C SER A 9 10.93 -30.72 -21.58
N ASN A 10 10.94 -30.65 -20.25
CA ASN A 10 10.63 -29.69 -19.17
C ASN A 10 11.01 -30.46 -17.87
N GLN A 11 11.13 -29.77 -16.73
CA GLN A 11 11.23 -30.30 -15.35
C GLN A 11 12.65 -30.71 -14.88
N ALA A 12 13.11 -30.49 -13.65
CA ALA A 12 12.48 -30.02 -12.41
C ALA A 12 13.53 -29.41 -11.46
N LEU A 13 13.02 -28.52 -10.60
CA LEU A 13 13.41 -28.22 -9.21
C LEU A 13 14.56 -29.05 -8.61
N THR A 14 15.57 -28.38 -8.09
CA THR A 14 16.39 -28.92 -6.99
C THR A 14 16.74 -27.80 -6.00
N THR A 15 16.32 -28.04 -4.76
CA THR A 15 16.59 -27.33 -3.52
C THR A 15 18.09 -27.11 -3.28
N PHE A 16 18.48 -25.93 -2.80
CA PHE A 16 19.79 -25.70 -2.17
C PHE A 16 19.62 -24.99 -0.82
N PHE A 17 20.13 -25.62 0.25
CA PHE A 17 20.23 -25.08 1.61
C PHE A 17 21.51 -24.24 1.78
N GLY A 18 21.35 -23.04 2.34
CA GLY A 18 22.27 -22.37 3.27
C GLY A 18 23.70 -21.99 2.83
N ALA A 19 23.94 -20.68 2.62
CA ALA A 19 24.89 -19.85 3.38
C ALA A 19 25.10 -18.48 2.70
N SER A 20 25.05 -17.43 3.53
CA SER A 20 25.45 -16.02 3.34
C SER A 20 25.94 -15.55 1.96
N THR A 21 25.25 -14.52 1.43
CA THR A 21 25.77 -13.20 0.97
C THR A 21 24.94 -12.68 -0.20
N SER A 22 23.96 -11.82 0.07
CA SER A 22 23.82 -10.56 -0.67
C SER A 22 22.92 -9.63 0.13
N ARG A 23 23.44 -8.43 0.42
CA ARG A 23 22.58 -7.28 0.69
C ARG A 23 21.67 -7.19 -0.53
N SER A 24 20.35 -7.29 -0.33
CA SER A 24 19.34 -7.16 -1.40
C SER A 24 19.83 -6.14 -2.42
N GLU A 25 20.08 -6.57 -3.67
CA GLU A 25 20.43 -5.66 -4.76
C GLU A 25 19.16 -4.83 -5.04
N TYR A 26 18.98 -3.76 -4.27
CA TYR A 26 18.03 -2.71 -4.62
C TYR A 26 18.49 -2.14 -5.95
N GLN A 27 17.91 -2.61 -7.06
CA GLN A 27 18.22 -2.11 -8.39
C GLN A 27 18.01 -0.60 -8.37
N THR A 28 19.08 0.17 -8.65
CA THR A 28 18.98 1.61 -8.82
C THR A 28 17.96 1.89 -9.91
N SER A 29 16.92 2.64 -9.56
CA SER A 29 15.79 2.93 -10.44
C SER A 29 15.32 4.34 -10.18
N GLU A 30 14.98 5.08 -11.25
CA GLU A 30 14.36 6.40 -11.11
C GLU A 30 12.96 6.32 -10.49
N GLN A 31 12.31 5.15 -10.58
CA GLN A 31 10.96 4.91 -10.07
C GLN A 31 10.94 3.81 -9.01
N LEU A 32 10.25 4.10 -7.92
CA LEU A 32 9.99 3.20 -6.81
C LEU A 32 8.47 3.03 -6.65
N ALA A 33 7.98 1.81 -6.76
CA ALA A 33 6.61 1.44 -6.40
C ALA A 33 6.61 0.76 -5.03
N VAL A 34 5.91 1.33 -4.07
CA VAL A 34 5.70 0.77 -2.74
C VAL A 34 4.23 0.38 -2.61
N ILE A 35 3.99 -0.90 -2.31
CA ILE A 35 2.68 -1.53 -2.39
C ILE A 35 2.32 -2.12 -1.03
N ASP A 36 1.12 -1.84 -0.53
CA ASP A 36 0.64 -2.44 0.71
C ASP A 36 0.37 -3.94 0.55
N ALA A 37 0.89 -4.76 1.47
CA ALA A 37 0.75 -6.22 1.45
C ALA A 37 -0.70 -6.72 1.60
N ARG A 38 -1.63 -5.87 2.07
CA ARG A 38 -3.03 -6.23 2.37
C ARG A 38 -3.96 -5.94 1.19
N ILE A 39 -3.43 -5.50 0.06
CA ILE A 39 -4.19 -5.34 -1.18
C ILE A 39 -4.64 -6.72 -1.68
N ALA A 40 -5.94 -6.84 -1.98
CA ALA A 40 -6.51 -8.05 -2.59
C ALA A 40 -5.89 -8.31 -3.97
N ASP A 41 -5.73 -9.58 -4.35
CA ASP A 41 -5.14 -9.98 -5.63
C ASP A 41 -3.78 -9.32 -5.95
N LEU A 42 -2.95 -9.09 -4.92
CA LEU A 42 -1.62 -8.51 -5.04
C LEU A 42 -0.75 -9.12 -6.16
N PRO A 43 -0.74 -10.45 -6.41
CA PRO A 43 0.04 -11.01 -7.52
C PRO A 43 -0.30 -10.42 -8.89
N ILE A 44 -1.59 -10.16 -9.17
CA ILE A 44 -2.02 -9.54 -10.44
C ILE A 44 -1.45 -8.13 -10.56
N LEU A 45 -1.43 -7.38 -9.45
CA LEU A 45 -0.89 -6.03 -9.43
C LEU A 45 0.63 -6.04 -9.66
N LEU A 46 1.36 -6.95 -9.02
CA LEU A 46 2.80 -7.11 -9.18
C LEU A 46 3.18 -7.51 -10.62
N GLU A 47 2.43 -8.41 -11.25
CA GLU A 47 2.64 -8.79 -12.66
C GLU A 47 2.41 -7.63 -13.64
N ALA A 48 1.57 -6.67 -13.26
CA ALA A 48 1.29 -5.49 -14.07
C ALA A 48 2.32 -4.35 -13.91
N ILE A 49 3.27 -4.47 -12.97
CA ILE A 49 4.32 -3.46 -12.81
C ILE A 49 5.26 -3.49 -14.01
N ARG A 50 5.55 -2.31 -14.57
CA ARG A 50 6.44 -2.20 -15.72
C ARG A 50 7.87 -2.58 -15.35
N LYS A 51 8.57 -3.19 -16.31
CA LYS A 51 10.00 -3.48 -16.18
C LYS A 51 10.80 -2.20 -15.90
N GLY A 52 11.77 -2.30 -15.01
CA GLY A 52 12.62 -1.18 -14.62
C GLY A 52 12.06 -0.29 -13.50
N VAL A 53 10.89 -0.62 -12.94
CA VAL A 53 10.38 -0.02 -11.70
C VAL A 53 10.85 -0.87 -10.51
N ALA A 54 11.58 -0.27 -9.58
CA ALA A 54 11.92 -0.94 -8.32
C ALA A 54 10.63 -1.09 -7.50
N THR A 55 10.35 -2.30 -7.01
CA THR A 55 9.06 -2.62 -6.39
C THR A 55 9.27 -3.23 -5.01
N TYR A 56 8.57 -2.71 -4.00
CA TYR A 56 8.62 -3.21 -2.63
C TYR A 56 7.23 -3.36 -2.07
N VAL A 57 7.01 -4.48 -1.38
CA VAL A 57 5.76 -4.78 -0.68
C VAL A 57 5.97 -4.52 0.80
N VAL A 58 5.16 -3.63 1.38
CA VAL A 58 5.24 -3.23 2.79
C VAL A 58 4.15 -3.94 3.59
N GLY A 59 4.59 -4.69 4.60
CA GLY A 59 3.73 -5.36 5.59
C GLY A 59 3.63 -4.59 6.91
N PRO A 60 2.88 -5.12 7.89
CA PRO A 60 2.64 -4.46 9.18
C PRO A 60 3.76 -4.60 10.21
N GLU A 61 4.88 -5.22 9.84
CA GLU A 61 5.95 -5.60 10.78
C GLU A 61 6.85 -4.42 11.19
N GLU A 62 6.97 -3.40 10.34
CA GLU A 62 7.77 -2.21 10.61
C GLU A 62 7.05 -0.92 10.18
N ASP A 63 7.44 0.20 10.77
CA ASP A 63 6.96 1.54 10.42
C ASP A 63 7.11 1.81 8.91
N ALA A 64 5.98 2.05 8.24
CA ALA A 64 5.94 2.15 6.78
C ALA A 64 6.72 3.36 6.25
N LEU A 65 6.67 4.50 6.94
CA LEU A 65 7.38 5.71 6.50
C LEU A 65 8.89 5.55 6.66
N LEU A 66 9.34 4.91 7.75
CA LEU A 66 10.75 4.60 7.95
C LEU A 66 11.28 3.64 6.89
N GLN A 67 10.50 2.62 6.53
CA GLN A 67 10.85 1.71 5.43
C GLN A 67 10.99 2.47 4.12
N ILE A 68 10.02 3.32 3.76
CA ILE A 68 10.09 4.13 2.52
C ILE A 68 11.32 5.04 2.53
N THR A 69 11.64 5.72 3.63
CA THR A 69 12.84 6.56 3.71
C THR A 69 14.12 5.76 3.39
N ARG A 70 14.26 4.55 3.95
CA ARG A 70 15.40 3.67 3.66
C ARG A 70 15.43 3.26 2.19
N LEU A 71 14.29 2.81 1.65
CA LEU A 71 14.17 2.40 0.24
C LEU A 71 14.55 3.53 -0.73
N LEU A 72 14.11 4.76 -0.45
CA LEU A 72 14.46 5.93 -1.26
C LEU A 72 15.95 6.24 -1.21
N SER A 73 16.57 6.15 -0.03
CA SER A 73 18.01 6.34 0.13
C SER A 73 18.83 5.28 -0.62
N GLU A 74 18.37 4.03 -0.60
CA GLU A 74 19.07 2.90 -1.23
C GLU A 74 18.89 2.86 -2.76
N THR A 75 17.68 3.14 -3.24
CA THR A 75 17.37 3.09 -4.68
C THR A 75 17.79 4.36 -5.43
N GLY A 76 17.84 5.50 -4.74
CA GLY A 76 18.03 6.82 -5.34
C GLY A 76 16.83 7.31 -6.17
N ALA A 77 15.65 6.69 -6.00
CA ALA A 77 14.48 6.98 -6.80
C ALA A 77 14.02 8.44 -6.66
N LYS A 78 13.51 8.99 -7.76
CA LYS A 78 12.96 10.36 -7.85
C LYS A 78 11.44 10.38 -7.96
N HIS A 79 10.85 9.26 -8.36
CA HIS A 79 9.40 9.11 -8.48
C HIS A 79 8.93 7.97 -7.59
N LEU A 80 8.08 8.30 -6.61
CA LEU A 80 7.45 7.33 -5.72
C LEU A 80 6.00 7.10 -6.14
N ALA A 81 5.63 5.85 -6.36
CA ALA A 81 4.24 5.42 -6.46
C ALA A 81 3.86 4.64 -5.20
N LEU A 82 2.89 5.15 -4.44
CA LEU A 82 2.33 4.46 -3.27
C LEU A 82 1.01 3.83 -3.66
N VAL A 83 0.91 2.50 -3.54
CA VAL A 83 -0.29 1.73 -3.86
C VAL A 83 -0.83 1.11 -2.59
N ALA A 84 -1.94 1.64 -2.11
CA ALA A 84 -2.47 1.32 -0.79
C ALA A 84 -3.96 1.63 -0.73
N HIS A 85 -4.66 1.06 0.26
CA HIS A 85 -6.04 1.46 0.51
C HIS A 85 -6.13 2.93 0.94
N GLY A 86 -7.20 3.61 0.55
CA GLY A 86 -7.39 5.03 0.83
C GLY A 86 -8.81 5.42 1.23
N GLU A 87 -8.87 6.56 1.88
CA GLU A 87 -10.07 7.36 2.16
C GLU A 87 -9.65 8.86 2.17
N PRO A 88 -10.58 9.84 2.20
CA PRO A 88 -10.23 11.26 2.15
C PRO A 88 -9.16 11.66 3.16
N GLY A 89 -8.00 12.11 2.65
CA GLY A 89 -6.86 12.56 3.46
C GLY A 89 -6.10 11.47 4.22
N VAL A 90 -6.29 10.19 3.89
CA VAL A 90 -5.63 9.06 4.58
C VAL A 90 -5.15 8.00 3.59
N VAL A 91 -3.90 7.57 3.76
CA VAL A 91 -3.31 6.41 3.09
C VAL A 91 -3.11 5.30 4.12
N HIS A 92 -3.62 4.10 3.85
CA HIS A 92 -3.49 2.94 4.74
C HIS A 92 -2.36 2.03 4.25
N LEU A 93 -1.17 2.18 4.83
CA LEU A 93 0.04 1.46 4.42
C LEU A 93 0.70 0.73 5.60
N GLY A 94 1.06 -0.54 5.43
CA GLY A 94 1.80 -1.31 6.42
C GLY A 94 1.07 -1.42 7.77
N GLY A 95 -0.25 -1.60 7.76
CA GLY A 95 -1.04 -1.63 9.00
C GLY A 95 -1.45 -0.25 9.52
N GLU A 96 -0.81 0.83 9.08
CA GLU A 96 -0.95 2.17 9.65
C GLU A 96 -1.83 3.09 8.81
N ALA A 97 -2.52 4.01 9.48
CA ALA A 97 -3.23 5.11 8.85
C ALA A 97 -2.31 6.35 8.79
N ILE A 98 -1.80 6.66 7.60
CA ILE A 98 -0.99 7.84 7.34
C ILE A 98 -1.95 8.99 6.99
N ALA A 99 -2.31 9.76 8.01
CA ALA A 99 -3.16 10.95 7.91
C ALA A 99 -2.35 12.23 8.17
N LEU A 100 -2.99 13.40 8.00
CA LEU A 100 -2.35 14.72 8.11
C LEU A 100 -1.53 14.91 9.40
N ASP A 101 -2.04 14.42 10.54
CA ASP A 101 -1.36 14.52 11.83
C ASP A 101 -0.12 13.62 11.93
N GLN A 102 -0.13 12.45 11.27
CA GLN A 102 1.05 11.60 11.13
C GLN A 102 2.11 12.25 10.25
N LEU A 103 1.72 12.87 9.13
CA LEU A 103 2.67 13.60 8.27
C LEU A 103 3.45 14.65 9.07
N LYS A 104 2.73 15.45 9.86
CA LYS A 104 3.33 16.48 10.74
C LYS A 104 4.27 15.87 11.78
N ARG A 105 3.84 14.81 12.47
CA ARG A 105 4.66 14.11 13.47
C ARG A 105 5.92 13.49 12.87
N ARG A 106 5.87 13.07 11.60
CA ARG A 106 6.96 12.41 10.89
C ARG A 106 7.66 13.33 9.88
N SER A 107 7.50 14.64 10.02
CA SER A 107 8.07 15.67 9.15
C SER A 107 9.56 15.50 8.91
N ALA A 108 10.34 15.19 9.95
CA ALA A 108 11.78 14.96 9.81
C ALA A 108 12.13 13.85 8.80
N LEU A 109 11.40 12.72 8.84
CA LEU A 109 11.61 11.62 7.89
C LEU A 109 11.20 12.03 6.47
N LEU A 110 10.07 12.73 6.33
CA LEU A 110 9.55 13.16 5.03
C LEU A 110 10.46 14.22 4.37
N GLN A 111 11.12 15.06 5.16
CA GLN A 111 12.09 16.04 4.68
C GLN A 111 13.38 15.41 4.13
N GLU A 112 13.67 14.16 4.48
CA GLU A 112 14.79 13.41 3.88
C GLU A 112 14.46 12.92 2.46
N TRP A 113 13.18 12.91 2.06
CA TRP A 113 12.75 12.36 0.77
C TRP A 113 13.13 13.31 -0.36
N SER A 114 14.20 12.97 -1.08
CA SER A 114 14.68 13.75 -2.24
C SER A 114 13.95 13.36 -3.54
N LEU A 115 12.63 13.55 -3.55
CA LEU A 115 11.72 13.17 -4.62
C LEU A 115 11.33 14.34 -5.54
N GLU A 116 11.01 14.04 -6.79
CA GLU A 116 10.37 15.00 -7.71
C GLU A 116 8.85 14.84 -7.69
N THR A 117 8.36 13.59 -7.61
CA THR A 117 6.93 13.30 -7.64
C THR A 117 6.55 12.17 -6.70
N ILE A 118 5.39 12.31 -6.07
CA ILE A 118 4.70 11.25 -5.34
C ILE A 118 3.35 11.00 -6.00
N SER A 119 3.03 9.75 -6.29
CA SER A 119 1.74 9.34 -6.84
C SER A 119 1.02 8.42 -5.87
N LEU A 120 -0.13 8.86 -5.37
CA LEU A 120 -0.94 8.17 -4.37
C LEU A 120 -2.07 7.41 -5.08
N TYR A 121 -1.84 6.13 -5.31
CA TYR A 121 -2.84 5.18 -5.79
C TYR A 121 -3.62 4.65 -4.59
N SER A 122 -4.49 5.52 -4.06
CA SER A 122 -5.32 5.28 -2.89
C SER A 122 -6.65 6.00 -3.07
N CYS A 123 -7.77 5.28 -2.87
CA CYS A 123 -9.10 5.83 -3.14
C CYS A 123 -9.35 7.13 -2.39
N ASN A 124 -9.82 8.15 -3.12
CA ASN A 124 -10.31 9.42 -2.59
C ASN A 124 -9.31 10.23 -1.73
N VAL A 125 -8.03 9.85 -1.63
CA VAL A 125 -7.06 10.51 -0.75
C VAL A 125 -6.96 12.02 -1.02
N ALA A 126 -7.05 12.42 -2.28
CA ALA A 126 -6.96 13.83 -2.70
C ALA A 126 -8.26 14.62 -2.50
N GLN A 127 -9.33 14.01 -1.95
CA GLN A 127 -10.50 14.78 -1.51
C GLN A 127 -10.21 15.66 -0.29
N ASP A 128 -9.11 15.42 0.44
CA ASP A 128 -8.58 16.36 1.43
C ASP A 128 -7.30 17.03 0.90
N GLU A 129 -7.44 18.21 0.32
CA GLU A 129 -6.34 18.99 -0.24
C GLU A 129 -5.26 19.32 0.81
N ARG A 130 -5.62 19.41 2.09
CA ARG A 130 -4.64 19.71 3.16
C ARG A 130 -3.63 18.60 3.32
N PHE A 131 -4.05 17.35 3.13
CA PHE A 131 -3.15 16.20 3.14
C PHE A 131 -2.13 16.29 2.00
N ILE A 132 -2.62 16.60 0.79
CA ILE A 132 -1.79 16.76 -0.41
C ILE A 132 -0.78 17.90 -0.20
N SER A 133 -1.25 19.09 0.18
CA SER A 133 -0.39 20.26 0.38
C SER A 133 0.64 20.06 1.49
N GLU A 134 0.28 19.40 2.61
CA GLU A 134 1.26 19.11 3.66
C GLU A 134 2.35 18.15 3.17
N LEU A 135 1.98 17.12 2.40
CA LEU A 135 2.95 16.18 1.86
C LEU A 135 3.88 16.84 0.85
N GLU A 136 3.36 17.72 -0.01
CA GLU A 136 4.17 18.55 -0.92
C GLU A 136 5.13 19.46 -0.15
N GLN A 137 4.64 20.14 0.88
CA GLN A 137 5.46 21.05 1.69
C GLN A 137 6.61 20.31 2.41
N LEU A 138 6.33 19.12 2.96
CA LEU A 138 7.31 18.37 3.73
C LEU A 138 8.35 17.68 2.85
N THR A 139 7.97 17.23 1.65
CA THR A 139 8.86 16.45 0.76
C THR A 139 9.48 17.29 -0.35
N GLY A 140 8.91 18.45 -0.67
CA GLY A 140 9.28 19.26 -1.84
C GLY A 140 8.87 18.65 -3.18
N ALA A 141 8.25 17.47 -3.18
CA ALA A 141 7.78 16.78 -4.38
C ALA A 141 6.41 17.31 -4.81
N ARG A 142 6.09 17.18 -6.10
CA ARG A 142 4.71 17.33 -6.58
C ARG A 142 3.91 16.08 -6.21
N VAL A 143 2.74 16.24 -5.59
CA VAL A 143 1.91 15.11 -5.15
C VAL A 143 0.70 14.98 -6.04
N PHE A 144 0.54 13.80 -6.63
CA PHE A 144 -0.65 13.40 -7.38
C PHE A 144 -1.45 12.41 -6.55
N GLY A 145 -2.75 12.63 -6.38
CA GLY A 145 -3.61 11.70 -5.65
C GLY A 145 -4.98 11.55 -6.31
N ALA A 146 -5.67 10.46 -5.97
CA ALA A 146 -6.99 10.20 -6.53
C ALA A 146 -8.09 10.93 -5.75
N ILE A 147 -8.98 11.62 -6.46
CA ILE A 147 -10.25 12.16 -5.90
C ILE A 147 -11.41 11.16 -6.00
N GLY A 148 -11.18 10.01 -6.64
CA GLY A 148 -12.17 8.96 -6.84
C GLY A 148 -11.63 7.57 -6.48
N LYS A 149 -12.38 6.53 -6.86
CA LYS A 149 -11.97 5.14 -6.65
C LYS A 149 -10.79 4.79 -7.57
N VAL A 150 -9.77 4.15 -7.00
CA VAL A 150 -8.64 3.55 -7.74
C VAL A 150 -8.86 2.05 -7.86
N GLY A 151 -8.71 1.48 -9.05
CA GLY A 151 -8.87 0.05 -9.29
C GLY A 151 -9.79 -0.28 -10.46
N SER A 152 -10.53 -1.38 -10.34
CA SER A 152 -11.38 -1.96 -11.37
C SER A 152 -12.45 -0.99 -11.87
N ALA A 153 -12.51 -0.81 -13.19
CA ALA A 153 -13.57 -0.06 -13.86
C ALA A 153 -14.96 -0.68 -13.63
N ALA A 154 -15.05 -2.00 -13.46
CA ALA A 154 -16.30 -2.69 -13.15
C ALA A 154 -16.89 -2.28 -11.79
N GLN A 155 -16.05 -1.78 -10.86
CA GLN A 155 -16.46 -1.26 -9.56
C GLN A 155 -16.53 0.29 -9.52
N GLY A 156 -16.45 0.94 -10.68
CA GLY A 156 -16.40 2.39 -10.84
C GLY A 156 -15.03 3.00 -10.47
N GLY A 157 -13.97 2.21 -10.47
CA GLY A 157 -12.60 2.66 -10.24
C GLY A 157 -11.83 3.02 -11.52
N SER A 158 -10.71 3.70 -11.36
CA SER A 158 -9.78 4.01 -12.44
C SER A 158 -8.34 3.88 -11.94
N TRP A 159 -7.49 3.20 -12.72
CA TRP A 159 -6.03 3.24 -12.51
C TRP A 159 -5.39 4.51 -13.08
N ASN A 160 -6.19 5.36 -13.72
CA ASN A 160 -5.73 6.63 -14.24
C ASN A 160 -6.13 7.76 -13.29
N ILE A 161 -5.17 8.26 -12.51
CA ILE A 161 -5.33 9.46 -11.68
C ILE A 161 -5.30 10.72 -12.57
N GLU A 162 -6.09 11.73 -12.21
CA GLU A 162 -6.44 12.86 -13.09
C GLU A 162 -5.22 13.72 -13.45
N GLU A 163 -4.33 13.93 -12.49
CA GLU A 163 -3.02 14.55 -12.71
C GLU A 163 -1.94 13.45 -12.73
N LYS A 164 -1.30 13.25 -13.90
CA LYS A 164 -0.38 12.12 -14.09
C LYS A 164 1.07 12.53 -13.88
N PRO A 165 1.91 11.69 -13.23
CA PRO A 165 3.34 11.73 -13.45
C PRO A 165 3.64 11.40 -14.93
N ALA A 166 4.70 11.98 -15.49
CA ALA A 166 5.08 11.80 -16.90
C ALA A 166 5.38 10.32 -17.27
N LYS A 167 5.66 9.47 -16.28
CA LYS A 167 6.01 8.06 -16.43
C LYS A 167 5.07 7.19 -15.58
N SER A 168 4.20 6.42 -16.22
CA SER A 168 3.36 5.41 -15.55
C SER A 168 4.20 4.23 -15.08
N PHE A 169 4.10 3.87 -13.80
CA PHE A 169 4.75 2.68 -13.24
C PHE A 169 4.01 1.38 -13.60
N LEU A 170 2.74 1.49 -13.98
CA LEU A 170 1.82 0.38 -14.20
C LEU A 170 1.53 0.16 -15.70
N ASP A 171 1.42 -1.09 -16.11
CA ASP A 171 0.87 -1.50 -17.40
C ASP A 171 -0.65 -1.69 -17.28
N LEU A 172 -1.41 -0.76 -17.84
CA LEU A 172 -2.86 -0.76 -17.78
C LEU A 172 -3.50 -1.94 -18.56
N GLY A 173 -2.79 -2.51 -19.54
CA GLY A 173 -3.26 -3.70 -20.25
C GLY A 173 -3.13 -4.96 -19.39
N ALA A 174 -2.04 -5.05 -18.62
CA ALA A 174 -1.76 -6.21 -17.75
C ALA A 174 -2.65 -6.24 -16.49
N ILE A 175 -3.08 -5.08 -15.98
CA ILE A 175 -3.94 -5.03 -14.78
C ILE A 175 -5.45 -5.19 -15.06
N ALA A 176 -5.84 -5.46 -16.31
CA ALA A 176 -7.25 -5.56 -16.70
C ALA A 176 -8.01 -6.67 -15.95
N ALA A 177 -7.30 -7.70 -15.45
CA ALA A 177 -7.88 -8.78 -14.67
C ALA A 177 -8.10 -8.43 -13.18
N TYR A 178 -7.62 -7.28 -12.70
CA TYR A 178 -7.79 -6.88 -11.31
C TYR A 178 -9.22 -6.40 -11.04
N GLN A 179 -9.92 -7.10 -10.15
CA GLN A 179 -11.36 -6.90 -9.96
C GLN A 179 -11.71 -6.02 -8.76
N HIS A 180 -10.76 -5.57 -7.95
CA HIS A 180 -11.02 -4.83 -6.72
C HIS A 180 -10.85 -3.32 -6.86
N THR A 181 -11.19 -2.58 -5.80
CA THR A 181 -10.79 -1.16 -5.65
C THR A 181 -9.96 -0.99 -4.40
N LEU A 182 -9.15 0.06 -4.36
CA LEU A 182 -8.29 0.38 -3.22
C LEU A 182 -9.05 1.19 -2.16
N ALA A 183 -10.36 0.98 -2.03
CA ALA A 183 -11.17 1.66 -1.02
C ALA A 183 -10.87 1.03 0.35
N PHE A 184 -10.61 1.85 1.36
CA PHE A 184 -10.50 1.34 2.72
C PHE A 184 -11.88 0.87 3.20
N SER A 185 -11.97 -0.37 3.67
CA SER A 185 -13.21 -0.93 4.22
C SER A 185 -13.03 -1.12 5.72
N ASN A 186 -13.86 -0.45 6.52
CA ASN A 186 -13.96 -0.78 7.93
C ASN A 186 -14.74 -2.09 8.10
N VAL A 187 -14.31 -2.92 9.04
CA VAL A 187 -15.11 -4.06 9.51
C VAL A 187 -15.89 -3.56 10.72
N SER A 188 -17.16 -3.24 10.51
CA SER A 188 -18.07 -2.84 11.58
C SER A 188 -18.77 -4.09 12.13
N ILE A 189 -18.44 -4.49 13.36
CA ILE A 189 -19.14 -5.55 14.08
C ILE A 189 -20.15 -4.89 15.02
N SER A 190 -21.44 -5.09 14.77
CA SER A 190 -22.53 -4.57 15.61
C SER A 190 -23.44 -5.71 16.06
N GLY A 191 -24.02 -5.56 17.23
CA GLY A 191 -24.92 -6.54 17.85
C GLY A 191 -25.95 -5.81 18.69
N ALA A 192 -27.20 -6.21 18.54
CA ALA A 192 -28.32 -5.70 19.31
C ALA A 192 -29.02 -6.89 19.98
N GLY A 193 -28.92 -6.99 21.30
CA GLY A 193 -29.50 -8.08 22.09
C GLY A 193 -28.72 -8.34 23.39
N PRO A 194 -29.25 -9.16 24.30
CA PRO A 194 -28.52 -9.60 25.50
C PRO A 194 -27.34 -10.54 25.17
N ASP A 195 -27.26 -11.00 23.92
CA ASP A 195 -26.17 -11.81 23.42
C ASP A 195 -24.96 -10.91 23.16
N ASN A 196 -24.00 -10.96 24.07
CA ASN A 196 -22.72 -10.27 23.90
C ASN A 196 -22.06 -10.79 22.61
N ILE A 197 -21.69 -9.88 21.70
CA ILE A 197 -20.94 -10.18 20.47
C ILE A 197 -19.64 -10.96 20.78
N PHE A 198 -19.11 -10.77 21.99
CA PHE A 198 -17.97 -11.51 22.56
C PHE A 198 -18.38 -12.23 23.85
N ASN A 199 -19.33 -13.16 23.81
CA ASN A 199 -19.59 -14.07 24.94
C ASN A 199 -18.65 -15.28 24.88
N ALA A 200 -17.40 -15.09 25.28
CA ALA A 200 -16.44 -16.19 25.39
C ALA A 200 -16.67 -16.92 26.73
N THR A 201 -17.50 -17.97 26.74
CA THR A 201 -17.56 -18.93 27.86
C THR A 201 -16.40 -19.94 27.84
N GLU A 202 -15.62 -19.95 26.76
CA GLU A 202 -14.33 -20.64 26.63
C GLU A 202 -13.29 -19.69 26.03
N ALA A 203 -11.99 -19.98 26.22
CA ALA A 203 -10.88 -19.14 25.75
C ALA A 203 -10.89 -19.02 24.21
N GLN A 204 -11.60 -18.02 23.69
CA GLN A 204 -11.62 -17.64 22.29
C GLN A 204 -10.92 -16.29 22.15
N SER A 205 -9.88 -16.24 21.31
CA SER A 205 -9.18 -15.01 20.98
C SER A 205 -9.77 -14.38 19.72
N VAL A 206 -10.16 -13.12 19.80
CA VAL A 206 -10.43 -12.29 18.62
C VAL A 206 -9.23 -11.37 18.41
N THR A 207 -8.52 -11.60 17.31
CA THR A 207 -7.37 -10.77 16.94
C THR A 207 -7.82 -9.67 16.00
N ILE A 208 -7.62 -8.41 16.40
CA ILE A 208 -7.85 -7.24 15.56
C ILE A 208 -6.49 -6.70 15.13
N SER A 209 -6.15 -6.91 13.87
CA SER A 209 -4.93 -6.36 13.26
C SER A 209 -5.22 -4.95 12.74
N GLY A 210 -5.23 -3.98 13.64
CA GLY A 210 -5.50 -2.57 13.33
C GLY A 210 -6.09 -1.81 14.50
N ASN A 211 -6.63 -0.62 14.23
CA ASN A 211 -7.24 0.22 15.26
C ASN A 211 -8.65 -0.28 15.60
N LEU A 212 -8.87 -0.65 16.86
CA LEU A 212 -10.20 -0.91 17.39
C LEU A 212 -10.82 0.39 17.92
N SER A 213 -11.91 0.83 17.29
CA SER A 213 -12.75 1.91 17.82
C SER A 213 -14.04 1.33 18.38
N LEU A 214 -14.25 1.46 19.69
CA LEU A 214 -15.46 1.00 20.38
C LEU A 214 -16.39 2.20 20.60
N ASN A 215 -17.50 2.25 19.85
CA ASN A 215 -18.55 3.23 20.10
C ASN A 215 -19.68 2.60 20.91
N THR A 216 -19.67 2.80 22.22
CA THR A 216 -20.83 2.49 23.06
C THR A 216 -21.80 3.64 22.89
N GLY A 217 -22.97 3.41 22.28
CA GLY A 217 -23.99 4.44 22.05
C GLY A 217 -24.38 5.29 23.27
N ASN A 218 -24.02 4.84 24.49
CA ASN A 218 -24.21 5.55 25.76
C ASN A 218 -22.92 5.63 26.64
N GLY A 219 -21.79 6.09 26.09
CA GLY A 219 -20.77 6.86 26.83
C GLY A 219 -20.21 6.35 28.18
N LYS A 220 -19.96 5.05 28.38
CA LYS A 220 -19.15 4.57 29.52
C LYS A 220 -18.27 3.39 29.13
N ILE A 221 -16.98 3.67 28.86
CA ILE A 221 -15.95 2.64 29.00
C ILE A 221 -15.65 2.53 30.48
N LEU A 222 -16.19 1.50 31.14
CA LEU A 222 -15.77 1.15 32.50
C LEU A 222 -14.36 0.57 32.41
N LYS A 223 -13.36 1.40 32.69
CA LYS A 223 -11.99 0.98 32.92
C LYS A 223 -11.97 0.17 34.23
N LYS A 224 -12.24 -1.14 34.16
CA LYS A 224 -11.91 -2.03 35.27
C LYS A 224 -10.41 -2.32 35.21
N MET A 225 -9.69 -1.77 36.18
CA MET A 225 -8.32 -2.16 36.49
C MET A 225 -8.34 -3.55 37.13
N PHE A 226 -7.42 -4.39 36.61
CA PHE A 226 -7.03 -5.75 36.99
C PHE A 226 -8.01 -6.87 36.63
#